data_AF-A0A930F0K5-F1
#
_entry.id   AF-A0A930F0K5-F1
#
_cell.length_a   1.000
_cell.length_b   1.000
_cell.length_c   1.000
_cell.angle_alpha   90.00
_cell.angle_beta   90.00
_cell.angle_gamma   90.00
#
_symmetry.space_group_name_H-M   'P 1'
#
loop_
_entity.id
_entity.type
_entity.pdbx_description
1 polymer ?
#
loop_
_entity_poly.entity_id
_entity_poly.type
_entity_poly.pdbx_seq_one_letter_code
_entity_poly.pdbx_strand_id
1 'polypeptide(L)'
;MDLIKQISESIHFFVRDNFPDGTILFTQIALKSIFFVLVIFLVDFVIRKIVGWVLKYISNKYDNAWVKAMLETEVHVSFVHFVPWVFADFFIQEVFWRHPKSYELLDFVIGVFGTYVLIKLVDKVLKSIEKYYILKSNQYRVTMFRAIYGILKLLGYLCIVLIVTAKLMGVTVTAILGYIGAFTALILLIFRDTILGLITGLHVSISKNLKVGDWVGI
;
A
#
# COMPACT_ATOMS: atom_id res chain seq x y z
N MET A 1 19.97 12.25 -15.96
CA MET A 1 18.58 12.72 -16.15
C MET A 1 18.23 12.79 -17.64
N ASP A 2 19.18 13.20 -18.50
CA ASP A 2 18.94 13.34 -19.95
C ASP A 2 18.81 12.03 -20.76
N LEU A 3 19.41 10.91 -20.34
CA LEU A 3 19.44 9.68 -21.15
C LEU A 3 18.06 9.06 -21.40
N ILE A 4 17.19 8.98 -20.39
CA ILE A 4 15.84 8.40 -20.56
C ILE A 4 14.96 9.31 -21.41
N LYS A 5 15.14 10.63 -21.27
CA LYS A 5 14.47 11.63 -22.10
C LYS A 5 14.94 11.56 -23.56
N GLN A 6 16.25 11.42 -23.80
CA GLN A 6 16.83 11.22 -25.14
C GLN A 6 16.34 9.93 -25.80
N ILE A 7 16.20 8.83 -25.05
CA ILE A 7 15.63 7.58 -25.57
C ILE A 7 14.14 7.77 -25.90
N SER A 8 13.37 8.45 -25.03
CA SER A 8 11.97 8.79 -25.28
C SER A 8 11.79 9.67 -26.52
N GLU A 9 12.72 10.59 -26.76
CA GLU A 9 12.76 11.45 -27.95
C GLU A 9 13.16 10.67 -29.21
N SER A 10 14.14 9.78 -29.11
CA SER A 10 14.56 8.91 -30.22
C SER A 10 13.41 8.02 -30.70
N ILE A 11 12.62 7.47 -29.77
CA ILE A 11 11.41 6.71 -30.08
C ILE A 11 10.36 7.60 -30.76
N HIS A 12 10.21 8.85 -30.33
CA HIS A 12 9.28 9.80 -30.94
C HIS A 12 9.64 10.13 -32.38
N PHE A 13 10.91 10.41 -32.67
CA PHE A 13 11.38 10.69 -34.04
C PHE A 13 11.28 9.46 -34.93
N PHE A 14 11.68 8.28 -34.45
CA PHE A 14 11.58 7.03 -35.22
C PHE A 14 10.14 6.71 -35.64
N VAL A 15 9.16 6.91 -34.76
CA VAL A 15 7.75 6.65 -35.08
C VAL A 15 7.17 7.74 -35.99
N ARG A 16 7.60 9.00 -35.83
CA ARG A 16 7.18 10.10 -36.72
C ARG A 16 7.62 9.87 -38.16
N ASP A 17 8.80 9.31 -38.37
CA ASP A 17 9.39 9.15 -39.72
C ASP A 17 8.90 7.90 -40.46
N ASN A 18 8.34 6.91 -39.75
CA ASN A 18 7.97 5.60 -40.32
C ASN A 18 6.46 5.31 -40.39
N PHE A 19 5.59 6.12 -39.78
CA PHE A 19 4.15 5.81 -39.67
C PHE A 19 3.22 6.91 -40.24
N PRO A 20 2.09 6.53 -40.85
CA PRO A 20 1.13 7.47 -41.45
C PRO A 20 0.40 8.34 -40.41
N ASP A 21 0.17 9.62 -40.74
CA ASP A 21 -0.23 10.71 -39.85
C ASP A 21 -1.42 10.43 -38.92
N GLY A 22 -2.40 9.62 -39.35
CA GLY A 22 -3.57 9.25 -38.54
C GLY A 22 -3.28 8.28 -37.38
N THR A 23 -2.18 7.53 -37.43
CA THR A 23 -1.84 6.48 -36.45
C THR A 23 -0.66 6.83 -35.53
N ILE A 24 0.06 7.91 -35.83
CA ILE A 24 1.31 8.30 -35.15
C ILE A 24 1.13 8.41 -33.63
N LEU A 25 0.05 9.07 -33.17
CA LEU A 25 -0.18 9.27 -31.73
C LEU A 25 -0.38 7.94 -30.98
N PHE A 26 -1.19 7.03 -31.54
CA PHE A 26 -1.44 5.72 -30.93
C PHE A 26 -0.18 4.86 -30.91
N THR A 27 0.56 4.83 -32.02
CA THR A 27 1.82 4.08 -32.14
C THR A 27 2.89 4.61 -31.18
N GLN A 28 3.00 5.93 -31.01
CA GLN A 28 3.93 6.55 -30.06
C GLN A 28 3.61 6.18 -28.61
N ILE A 29 2.34 6.28 -28.20
CA ILE A 29 1.92 5.94 -26.83
C ILE A 29 2.10 4.45 -26.55
N ALA A 30 1.74 3.59 -27.51
CA ALA A 30 1.88 2.14 -27.38
C ALA A 30 3.37 1.74 -27.24
N LEU A 31 4.23 2.24 -28.12
CA LEU A 31 5.65 1.89 -28.11
C LEU A 31 6.36 2.41 -26.85
N LYS A 32 6.04 3.62 -26.40
CA LYS A 32 6.56 4.18 -25.14
C LYS A 32 6.09 3.40 -23.91
N SER A 33 4.82 2.98 -23.88
CA SER A 33 4.28 2.13 -22.80
C SER A 33 4.97 0.77 -22.76
N ILE A 34 5.17 0.13 -23.93
CA ILE A 34 5.85 -1.17 -24.03
C ILE A 34 7.30 -1.04 -23.54
N PHE A 35 8.03 -0.03 -24.01
CA PHE A 35 9.40 0.23 -23.58
C PHE A 35 9.48 0.45 -22.06
N PHE A 36 8.57 1.26 -21.51
CA PHE A 36 8.52 1.54 -20.08
C PHE A 36 8.26 0.28 -19.23
N VAL A 37 7.27 -0.53 -19.60
CA VAL A 37 6.98 -1.80 -18.93
C VAL A 37 8.17 -2.75 -19.00
N LEU A 38 8.85 -2.82 -20.15
CA LEU A 38 10.03 -3.67 -20.34
C LEU A 38 11.17 -3.24 -19.41
N VAL A 39 11.44 -1.94 -19.31
CA VAL A 39 12.47 -1.40 -18.40
C VAL A 39 12.13 -1.72 -16.95
N ILE A 40 10.89 -1.49 -16.50
CA ILE A 40 10.44 -1.80 -15.13
C ILE A 40 10.60 -3.30 -14.85
N PHE A 41 10.18 -4.16 -15.78
CA PHE A 41 10.31 -5.60 -15.64
C PHE A 41 11.77 -6.06 -15.55
N LEU A 42 12.65 -5.45 -16.34
CA LEU A 42 14.08 -5.75 -16.31
C LEU A 42 14.72 -5.31 -14.99
N VAL A 43 14.37 -4.13 -14.48
CA VAL A 43 14.79 -3.65 -13.15
C VAL A 43 14.32 -4.59 -12.05
N ASP A 44 13.05 -4.99 -12.06
CA ASP A 44 12.49 -5.95 -11.10
C ASP A 44 13.23 -7.30 -11.14
N PHE A 45 13.43 -7.84 -12.33
CA PHE A 45 14.10 -9.13 -12.53
C PHE A 45 15.54 -9.10 -12.01
N VAL A 46 16.31 -8.07 -12.35
CA VAL A 46 17.72 -7.93 -11.95
C VAL A 46 17.82 -7.80 -10.43
N ILE A 47 17.04 -6.90 -9.81
CA ILE A 47 17.10 -6.68 -8.36
C ILE A 47 16.67 -7.94 -7.61
N ARG A 48 15.62 -8.64 -8.06
CA ARG A 48 15.15 -9.89 -7.42
C ARG A 48 16.23 -10.95 -7.44
N LYS A 49 16.90 -11.12 -8.58
CA LYS A 49 17.96 -12.13 -8.75
C LYS A 49 19.15 -11.83 -7.85
N ILE A 50 19.58 -10.57 -7.77
CA ILE A 50 20.71 -10.14 -6.93
C ILE A 50 20.37 -10.32 -5.44
N VAL A 51 19.24 -9.79 -4.98
CA VAL A 51 18.84 -9.84 -3.57
C VAL A 51 18.62 -11.29 -3.10
N GLY A 52 17.96 -12.12 -3.91
CA GLY A 52 17.73 -13.53 -3.60
C GLY A 52 19.03 -14.32 -3.48
N TRP A 53 20.00 -14.06 -4.36
CA TRP A 53 21.32 -14.71 -4.31
C TRP A 53 22.09 -14.33 -3.04
N VAL A 54 22.14 -13.04 -2.70
CA VAL A 54 22.83 -12.53 -1.50
C VAL A 54 22.23 -13.12 -0.22
N LEU A 55 20.90 -13.14 -0.09
CA LEU A 55 20.25 -13.64 1.13
C LEU A 55 20.41 -15.15 1.30
N LYS A 56 20.36 -15.93 0.21
CA LYS A 56 20.61 -17.37 0.26
C LYS A 56 22.06 -17.67 0.66
N TYR A 57 23.02 -16.89 0.16
CA TYR A 57 24.42 -16.99 0.55
C TYR A 57 24.62 -16.70 2.05
N ILE A 58 23.99 -15.64 2.58
CA ILE A 58 24.05 -15.29 4.01
C ILE A 58 23.40 -16.39 4.87
N SER A 59 22.23 -16.89 4.48
CA SER A 59 21.53 -17.92 5.26
C SER A 59 22.26 -19.26 5.32
N ASN A 60 23.01 -19.63 4.28
CA ASN A 60 23.82 -20.85 4.29
C ASN A 60 25.07 -20.70 5.17
N LYS A 61 25.56 -19.47 5.35
CA LYS A 61 26.76 -19.18 6.13
C LYS A 61 26.47 -18.93 7.62
N TYR A 62 25.27 -18.46 7.95
CA TYR A 62 24.90 -18.08 9.32
C TYR A 62 23.57 -18.71 9.74
N ASP A 63 23.59 -19.51 10.83
CA ASP A 63 22.37 -20.06 11.44
C ASP A 63 21.66 -19.02 12.30
N ASN A 64 20.96 -18.09 11.65
CA ASN A 64 20.21 -17.04 12.31
C ASN A 64 18.70 -17.19 12.05
N ALA A 65 17.92 -17.35 13.11
CA ALA A 65 16.46 -17.49 13.07
C ALA A 65 15.77 -16.31 12.37
N TRP A 66 16.32 -15.09 12.45
CA TRP A 66 15.78 -13.93 11.75
C TRP A 66 15.92 -14.05 10.23
N VAL A 67 17.10 -14.46 9.76
CA VAL A 67 17.37 -14.62 8.32
C VAL A 67 16.50 -15.72 7.72
N LYS A 68 16.33 -16.84 8.45
CA LYS A 68 15.41 -17.91 8.07
C LYS A 68 13.95 -17.44 8.01
N ALA A 69 13.49 -16.70 9.02
CA ALA A 69 12.14 -16.14 9.03
C ALA A 69 11.88 -15.18 7.84
N MET A 70 12.84 -14.30 7.52
CA MET A 70 12.73 -13.37 6.40
C MET A 70 12.75 -14.04 5.02
N LEU A 71 13.49 -15.16 4.89
CA LEU A 71 13.53 -15.96 3.67
C LEU A 71 12.24 -16.73 3.47
N GLU A 72 11.74 -17.43 4.49
CA GLU A 72 10.49 -18.20 4.42
C GLU A 72 9.26 -17.31 4.18
N THR A 73 9.28 -16.09 4.70
CA THR A 73 8.18 -15.14 4.49
C THR A 73 8.37 -14.27 3.25
N GLU A 74 9.52 -14.36 2.57
CA GLU A 74 9.84 -13.62 1.33
C GLU A 74 9.75 -12.09 1.47
N VAL A 75 10.03 -11.53 2.65
CA VAL A 75 10.03 -10.07 2.88
C VAL A 75 10.91 -9.35 1.88
N HIS A 76 12.05 -9.97 1.57
CA HIS A 76 13.01 -9.47 0.61
C HIS A 76 12.43 -9.31 -0.80
N VAL A 77 11.55 -10.21 -1.23
CA VAL A 77 10.87 -10.10 -2.53
C VAL A 77 9.91 -8.91 -2.53
N SER A 78 9.17 -8.69 -1.44
CA SER A 78 8.31 -7.50 -1.34
C SER A 78 9.09 -6.20 -1.27
N PHE A 79 10.26 -6.20 -0.63
CA PHE A 79 11.16 -5.04 -0.64
C PHE A 79 11.74 -4.77 -2.03
N VAL A 80 12.08 -5.83 -2.77
CA VAL A 80 12.54 -5.73 -4.16
C VAL A 80 11.48 -5.06 -5.02
N HIS A 81 10.20 -5.46 -4.92
CA HIS A 81 9.11 -4.88 -5.71
C HIS A 81 8.85 -3.39 -5.45
N PHE A 82 9.26 -2.88 -4.29
CA PHE A 82 9.17 -1.46 -3.98
C PHE A 82 10.09 -0.62 -4.90
N VAL A 83 11.27 -1.14 -5.25
CA VAL A 83 12.25 -0.39 -6.04
C VAL A 83 11.78 -0.13 -7.49
N PRO A 84 11.28 -1.11 -8.26
CA PRO A 84 10.69 -0.89 -9.57
C PRO A 84 9.48 0.05 -9.53
N TRP A 85 8.69 0.01 -8.46
CA TRP A 85 7.58 0.95 -8.31
C TRP A 85 8.09 2.39 -8.15
N VAL A 86 9.03 2.64 -7.23
CA VAL A 86 9.65 3.97 -7.07
C VAL A 86 10.25 4.43 -8.38
N PHE A 87 10.97 3.55 -9.07
CA PHE A 87 11.51 3.83 -10.39
C PHE A 87 10.40 4.24 -11.38
N ALA A 88 9.29 3.50 -11.44
CA ALA A 88 8.17 3.83 -12.32
C ALA A 88 7.56 5.20 -12.00
N ASP A 89 7.36 5.52 -10.72
CA ASP A 89 6.79 6.78 -10.25
C ASP A 89 7.68 8.00 -10.60
N PHE A 90 9.00 7.86 -10.51
CA PHE A 90 9.92 8.93 -10.91
C PHE A 90 10.05 9.12 -12.43
N PHE A 91 10.01 8.04 -13.21
CA PHE A 91 10.30 8.11 -14.65
C PHE A 91 9.07 8.27 -15.55
N ILE A 92 7.85 8.06 -15.02
CA ILE A 92 6.62 8.22 -15.81
C ILE A 92 6.49 9.62 -16.41
N GLN A 93 6.79 10.68 -15.65
CA GLN A 93 6.68 12.06 -16.13
C GLN A 93 7.62 12.33 -17.31
N GLU A 94 8.87 11.82 -17.25
CA GLU A 94 9.86 11.99 -18.31
C GLU A 94 9.49 11.24 -19.59
N VAL A 95 8.89 10.05 -19.46
CA VAL A 95 8.48 9.25 -20.62
C VAL A 95 7.24 9.85 -21.31
N PHE A 96 6.28 10.36 -20.52
CA PHE A 96 4.97 10.78 -21.01
C PHE A 96 4.71 12.30 -21.01
N TRP A 97 5.72 13.15 -20.79
CA TRP A 97 5.59 14.63 -20.81
C TRP A 97 4.80 15.19 -22.01
N ARG A 98 4.94 14.56 -23.18
CA ARG A 98 4.32 15.00 -24.45
C ARG A 98 2.85 14.54 -24.62
N HIS A 99 2.34 13.70 -23.72
CA HIS A 99 0.98 13.12 -23.74
C HIS A 99 0.31 13.25 -22.35
N PRO A 100 -0.24 14.44 -22.01
CA PRO A 100 -0.74 14.73 -20.66
C PRO A 100 -1.88 13.82 -20.20
N LYS A 101 -2.82 13.47 -21.09
CA LYS A 101 -3.94 12.56 -20.74
C LYS A 101 -3.47 11.13 -20.42
N SER A 102 -2.47 10.64 -21.14
CA SER A 102 -1.89 9.31 -20.88
C SER A 102 -1.12 9.31 -19.57
N TYR A 103 -0.37 10.39 -19.30
CA TYR A 103 0.34 10.59 -18.04
C TYR A 103 -0.60 10.53 -16.83
N GLU A 104 -1.72 11.28 -16.83
CA GLU A 104 -2.67 11.28 -15.71
C GLU A 104 -3.24 9.89 -15.39
N LEU A 105 -3.62 9.13 -16.43
CA LEU A 105 -4.13 7.77 -16.27
C LEU A 105 -3.05 6.81 -15.74
N LEU A 106 -1.83 6.88 -16.28
CA LEU A 106 -0.72 6.03 -15.87
C LEU A 106 -0.23 6.39 -14.45
N ASP A 107 -0.19 7.68 -14.08
CA ASP A 107 0.15 8.13 -12.72
C ASP A 107 -0.87 7.64 -11.69
N PHE A 108 -2.15 7.67 -12.06
CA PHE A 108 -3.20 7.08 -11.24
C PHE A 108 -2.94 5.59 -10.99
N VAL A 109 -2.72 4.81 -12.06
CA VAL A 109 -2.48 3.36 -11.97
C VAL A 109 -1.21 3.04 -11.17
N ILE A 110 -0.10 3.73 -11.43
CA ILE A 110 1.17 3.55 -10.71
C ILE A 110 1.03 3.91 -9.23
N GLY A 111 0.32 5.00 -8.90
CA GLY A 111 0.09 5.39 -7.51
C GLY A 111 -0.75 4.37 -6.73
N VAL A 112 -1.80 3.81 -7.35
CA VAL A 112 -2.61 2.74 -6.74
C VAL A 112 -1.77 1.48 -6.56
N PHE A 113 -0.98 1.10 -7.57
CA PHE A 113 -0.07 -0.05 -7.48
C PHE A 113 0.99 0.15 -6.38
N GLY A 114 1.55 1.35 -6.25
CA GLY A 114 2.51 1.70 -5.21
C GLY A 114 2.00 1.54 -3.80
N THR A 115 0.78 2.04 -3.57
CA THR A 115 0.10 1.88 -2.29
C THR A 115 -0.10 0.40 -1.95
N TYR A 116 -0.46 -0.42 -2.95
CA TYR A 116 -0.58 -1.87 -2.78
C TYR A 116 0.76 -2.53 -2.45
N VAL A 117 1.84 -2.18 -3.15
CA VAL A 117 3.20 -2.71 -2.91
C VAL A 117 3.68 -2.36 -1.50
N LEU A 118 3.45 -1.13 -1.04
CA LEU A 118 3.79 -0.69 0.32
C LEU A 118 3.09 -1.53 1.39
N ILE A 119 1.80 -1.79 1.23
CA ILE A 119 1.05 -2.59 2.21
C ILE A 119 1.46 -4.05 2.17
N LYS A 120 1.75 -4.60 0.99
CA LYS A 120 2.34 -5.94 0.87
C LYS A 120 3.68 -6.05 1.59
N LEU A 121 4.52 -5.01 1.50
CA LEU A 121 5.78 -4.94 2.22
C LEU A 121 5.54 -4.98 3.73
N VAL A 122 4.65 -4.12 4.25
CA VAL A 122 4.28 -4.10 5.68
C VAL A 122 3.71 -5.46 6.13
N ASP A 123 2.82 -6.05 5.33
CA ASP A 123 2.21 -7.37 5.60
C ASP A 123 3.27 -8.47 5.73
N LYS A 124 4.21 -8.53 4.79
CA LYS A 124 5.31 -9.52 4.84
C LYS A 124 6.23 -9.26 6.02
N VAL A 125 6.58 -8.00 6.32
CA VAL A 125 7.43 -7.65 7.48
C VAL A 125 6.78 -8.11 8.78
N LEU A 126 5.51 -7.82 8.99
CA LEU A 126 4.78 -8.25 10.19
C LEU A 126 4.69 -9.78 10.30
N LYS A 127 4.45 -10.48 9.18
CA LYS A 127 4.47 -11.95 9.13
C LYS A 127 5.84 -12.53 9.47
N SER A 128 6.93 -11.89 9.03
CA SER A 128 8.28 -12.30 9.38
C SER A 128 8.54 -12.22 10.88
N ILE A 129 7.99 -11.20 11.54
CA ILE A 129 8.08 -11.05 13.00
C ILE A 129 7.29 -12.17 13.70
N GLU A 130 6.04 -12.45 13.26
CA GLU A 130 5.25 -13.58 13.79
C GLU A 130 6.03 -14.89 13.65
N LYS A 131 6.59 -15.14 12.46
CA LYS A 131 7.36 -16.36 12.16
C LYS A 131 8.61 -16.50 13.01
N TYR A 132 9.31 -15.40 13.30
CA TYR A 132 10.44 -15.41 14.23
C TYR A 132 10.03 -15.88 15.64
N TYR A 133 8.90 -15.41 16.16
CA TYR A 133 8.41 -15.85 17.48
C TYR A 133 7.93 -17.31 17.49
N ILE A 134 7.40 -17.80 16.36
CA ILE A 134 7.07 -19.23 16.17
C ILE A 134 8.34 -20.08 16.24
N LEU A 135 9.43 -19.69 15.55
CA LEU A 135 10.71 -20.40 15.57
C LEU A 135 11.33 -20.43 16.97
N LYS A 136 11.05 -19.44 17.82
CA LYS A 136 11.51 -19.36 19.21
C LYS A 136 10.57 -20.07 20.21
N SER A 137 9.53 -20.78 19.73
CA SER A 137 8.53 -21.49 20.54
C SER A 137 7.78 -20.61 21.56
N ASN A 138 7.64 -19.30 21.29
CA ASN A 138 7.01 -18.38 22.23
C ASN A 138 5.53 -18.11 21.86
N GLN A 139 4.67 -19.11 22.12
CA GLN A 139 3.26 -19.11 21.70
C GLN A 139 2.45 -17.91 22.23
N TYR A 140 2.74 -17.44 23.45
CA TYR A 140 2.09 -16.26 24.01
C TYR A 140 2.32 -15.01 23.15
N ARG A 141 3.56 -14.77 22.72
CA ARG A 141 3.90 -13.63 21.87
C ARG A 141 3.26 -13.76 20.49
N VAL A 142 3.16 -14.96 19.93
CA VAL A 142 2.51 -15.21 18.64
C VAL A 142 1.04 -14.76 18.65
N THR A 143 0.27 -15.17 19.67
CA THR A 143 -1.14 -14.79 19.81
C THR A 143 -1.31 -13.27 19.94
N MET A 144 -0.46 -12.62 20.75
CA MET A 144 -0.46 -11.16 20.90
C MET A 144 -0.13 -10.45 19.58
N PHE A 145 0.91 -10.91 18.87
CA PHE A 145 1.29 -10.35 17.57
C PHE A 145 0.20 -10.51 16.53
N ARG A 146 -0.53 -11.64 16.51
CA ARG A 146 -1.62 -11.87 15.57
C ARG A 146 -2.78 -10.89 15.73
N ALA A 147 -3.13 -10.55 16.97
CA ALA A 147 -4.14 -9.53 17.25
C ALA A 147 -3.72 -8.15 16.74
N ILE A 148 -2.49 -7.73 17.04
CA ILE A 148 -1.93 -6.44 16.57
C ILE A 148 -1.83 -6.40 15.04
N TYR A 149 -1.34 -7.49 14.44
CA TYR A 149 -1.25 -7.64 12.99
C TYR A 149 -2.62 -7.52 12.32
N GLY A 150 -3.68 -8.11 12.89
CA GLY A 150 -5.03 -7.97 12.38
C GLY A 150 -5.50 -6.50 12.33
N ILE A 151 -5.23 -5.74 13.39
CA ILE A 151 -5.57 -4.31 13.47
C ILE A 151 -4.75 -3.50 12.44
N LEU A 152 -3.44 -3.72 12.37
CA LEU A 152 -2.58 -3.03 11.40
C LEU A 152 -2.96 -3.35 9.95
N LYS A 153 -3.34 -4.60 9.67
CA LYS A 153 -3.79 -5.02 8.34
C LYS A 153 -5.09 -4.30 7.96
N LEU A 154 -6.03 -4.19 8.89
CA LEU A 154 -7.28 -3.46 8.66
C LEU A 154 -7.01 -1.98 8.39
N LEU A 155 -6.16 -1.33 9.19
CA LEU A 155 -5.76 0.06 8.97
C LEU A 155 -5.05 0.24 7.61
N GLY A 156 -4.20 -0.70 7.21
CA GLY A 156 -3.56 -0.69 5.89
C GLY A 156 -4.59 -0.71 4.76
N TYR A 157 -5.57 -1.60 4.80
CA TYR A 157 -6.64 -1.62 3.79
C TYR A 157 -7.47 -0.33 3.77
N LEU A 158 -7.74 0.26 4.94
CA LEU A 158 -8.40 1.57 5.02
C LEU A 158 -7.59 2.65 4.30
N CYS A 159 -6.26 2.68 4.47
CA CYS A 159 -5.39 3.60 3.73
C CYS A 159 -5.46 3.41 2.22
N ILE A 160 -5.57 2.18 1.70
CA ILE A 160 -5.75 1.93 0.24
C ILE A 160 -7.00 2.62 -0.25
N VAL A 161 -8.13 2.35 0.41
CA VAL A 161 -9.43 2.89 0.00
C VAL A 161 -9.38 4.42 0.01
N LEU A 162 -8.77 5.02 1.03
CA LEU A 162 -8.62 6.47 1.13
C LEU A 162 -7.75 7.05 0.01
N ILE A 163 -6.58 6.46 -0.28
CA ILE A 163 -5.67 6.97 -1.32
C ILE A 163 -6.28 6.81 -2.71
N VAL A 164 -6.91 5.67 -2.99
CA VAL A 164 -7.61 5.43 -4.26
C VAL A 164 -8.73 6.44 -4.46
N THR A 165 -9.56 6.64 -3.43
CA THR A 165 -10.68 7.59 -3.48
C THR A 165 -10.18 9.03 -3.62
N ALA A 166 -9.11 9.40 -2.91
CA ALA A 166 -8.47 10.70 -3.00
C ALA A 166 -8.00 11.00 -4.43
N LYS A 167 -7.25 10.06 -5.03
CA LYS A 167 -6.78 10.21 -6.40
C LYS A 167 -7.95 10.27 -7.41
N LEU A 168 -9.01 9.48 -7.23
CA LEU A 168 -10.19 9.50 -8.11
C LEU A 168 -10.96 10.82 -8.07
N MET A 169 -11.10 11.40 -6.87
CA MET A 169 -11.82 12.65 -6.66
C MET A 169 -10.96 13.90 -6.90
N GLY A 170 -9.65 13.74 -7.12
CA GLY A 170 -8.72 14.86 -7.25
C GLY A 170 -8.55 15.67 -5.97
N VAL A 171 -8.81 15.07 -4.80
CA VAL A 171 -8.69 15.72 -3.49
C VAL A 171 -7.58 15.09 -2.67
N THR A 172 -7.12 15.78 -1.63
CA THR A 172 -6.12 15.22 -0.72
C THR A 172 -6.75 14.18 0.22
N VAL A 173 -5.96 13.21 0.67
CA VAL A 173 -6.38 12.23 1.68
C VAL A 173 -6.84 12.92 2.97
N THR A 174 -6.19 14.04 3.33
CA THR A 174 -6.54 14.83 4.52
C THR A 174 -7.93 15.47 4.40
N ALA A 175 -8.34 15.89 3.19
CA ALA A 175 -9.69 16.41 2.97
C ALA A 175 -10.74 15.32 3.17
N ILE A 176 -10.51 14.10 2.64
CA ILE A 176 -11.41 12.96 2.84
C ILE A 176 -11.53 12.59 4.32
N LEU A 177 -10.40 12.53 5.03
CA LEU A 177 -10.40 12.31 6.48
C LEU A 177 -11.14 13.42 7.22
N GLY A 178 -11.04 14.67 6.76
CA GLY A 178 -11.81 15.80 7.26
C GLY A 178 -13.32 15.60 7.10
N TYR A 179 -13.78 15.16 5.92
CA TYR A 179 -15.20 14.85 5.69
C TYR A 179 -15.69 13.70 6.57
N ILE A 180 -14.93 12.60 6.66
CA ILE A 180 -15.27 11.46 7.53
C ILE A 180 -15.31 11.89 9.00
N GLY A 181 -14.34 12.70 9.43
CA GLY A 181 -14.27 13.26 10.79
C GLY A 181 -15.46 14.16 11.09
N ALA A 182 -15.82 15.06 10.19
CA ALA A 182 -16.97 15.94 10.33
C ALA A 182 -18.28 15.16 10.40
N PHE A 183 -18.44 14.14 9.55
CA PHE A 183 -19.61 13.26 9.56
C PHE A 183 -19.70 12.45 10.86
N THR A 184 -18.56 11.97 11.37
CA THR A 184 -18.47 11.27 12.66
C THR A 184 -18.85 12.19 13.81
N ALA A 185 -18.34 13.43 13.82
CA ALA A 185 -18.68 14.42 14.83
C ALA A 185 -20.18 14.77 14.81
N LEU A 186 -20.78 14.90 13.63
CA LEU A 186 -22.21 15.13 13.46
C LEU A 186 -23.04 13.94 13.97
N ILE A 187 -22.64 12.70 13.66
CA ILE A 187 -23.29 11.50 14.18
C ILE A 187 -23.18 11.46 15.72
N LEU A 188 -21.99 11.71 16.26
CA LEU A 188 -21.78 11.76 17.71
C LEU A 188 -22.62 12.85 18.37
N LEU A 189 -22.83 13.99 17.71
CA LEU A 189 -23.67 15.08 18.19
C LEU A 189 -25.14 14.66 18.26
N ILE A 190 -25.68 14.08 17.17
CA ILE A 190 -27.08 13.66 17.09
C ILE A 190 -27.39 12.53 18.08
N PHE A 191 -26.49 11.56 18.20
CA PHE A 191 -26.69 10.39 19.06
C PHE A 191 -26.13 10.54 20.46
N ARG A 192 -25.66 11.73 20.86
CA ARG A 192 -24.98 11.95 22.14
C ARG A 192 -25.78 11.40 23.32
N ASP A 193 -27.06 11.79 23.42
CA ASP A 193 -27.90 11.41 24.55
C ASP A 193 -28.34 9.94 24.48
N THR A 194 -28.51 9.40 23.26
CA THR A 194 -28.78 7.96 23.06
C THR A 194 -27.59 7.10 23.49
N ILE A 195 -26.36 7.50 23.15
CA ILE A 195 -25.13 6.81 23.56
C ILE A 195 -24.99 6.89 25.09
N LEU A 196 -25.27 8.05 25.68
CA LEU A 196 -25.21 8.23 27.13
C LEU A 196 -26.25 7.35 27.84
N GLY A 197 -27.48 7.30 27.34
CA GLY A 197 -28.55 6.44 27.84
C GLY A 197 -28.23 4.93 27.72
N LEU A 198 -27.57 4.52 26.64
CA LEU A 198 -27.09 3.15 26.48
C LEU A 198 -26.00 2.81 27.50
N ILE A 199 -25.02 3.70 27.66
CA ILE A 199 -23.90 3.49 28.59
C ILE A 199 -24.41 3.48 30.03
N THR A 200 -25.34 4.35 30.41
CA THR A 200 -25.94 4.34 31.74
C THR A 200 -26.77 3.08 31.98
N GLY A 201 -27.53 2.62 30.99
CA GLY A 201 -28.24 1.33 31.06
C GLY A 201 -27.30 0.15 31.25
N LEU A 202 -26.22 0.06 30.46
CA LEU A 202 -25.17 -0.95 30.62
C LEU A 202 -24.50 -0.84 32.00
N HIS A 203 -24.19 0.38 32.43
CA HIS A 203 -23.56 0.63 33.72
C HIS A 203 -24.46 0.19 34.88
N VAL A 204 -25.75 0.52 34.85
CA VAL A 204 -26.73 0.08 35.86
C VAL A 204 -26.86 -1.45 35.85
N SER A 205 -26.94 -2.08 34.67
CA SER A 205 -27.06 -3.55 34.57
C SER A 205 -25.81 -4.30 35.06
N ILE A 206 -24.63 -3.73 34.90
CA ILE A 206 -23.37 -4.32 35.38
C ILE A 206 -23.15 -3.97 36.86
N SER A 207 -23.58 -2.78 37.27
CA SER A 207 -23.50 -2.35 38.66
C SER A 207 -24.50 -3.13 39.50
N LYS A 208 -24.04 -3.72 40.60
CA LYS A 208 -24.92 -4.36 41.59
C LYS A 208 -25.49 -3.36 42.60
N ASN A 209 -25.47 -2.06 42.27
CA ASN A 209 -25.82 -0.97 43.17
C ASN A 209 -27.33 -0.87 43.41
N LEU A 210 -28.14 -1.47 42.53
CA LEU A 210 -29.59 -1.52 42.64
C LEU A 210 -30.02 -2.98 42.50
N LYS A 211 -30.88 -3.44 43.41
CA LYS A 211 -31.51 -4.76 43.36
C LYS A 211 -32.99 -4.62 43.03
N VAL A 212 -33.56 -5.72 42.53
CA VAL A 212 -35.01 -5.81 42.29
C VAL A 212 -35.73 -5.63 43.63
N GLY A 213 -36.52 -4.56 43.76
CA GLY A 213 -37.24 -4.19 44.98
C GLY A 213 -36.73 -2.93 45.69
N ASP A 214 -35.61 -2.35 45.26
CA ASP A 214 -35.11 -1.08 45.81
C ASP A 214 -35.93 0.10 45.28
N TRP A 215 -36.38 0.97 46.21
CA TRP A 215 -37.06 2.22 45.85
C TRP A 215 -36.03 3.25 45.42
N VAL A 216 -36.15 3.74 44.18
CA VAL A 216 -35.26 4.76 43.63
C VAL A 216 -36.00 6.09 43.57
N GLY A 217 -35.47 7.12 44.24
CA GLY A 217 -35.88 8.51 44.09
C GLY A 217 -35.09 9.17 42.96
N ILE A 218 -35.77 9.97 42.13
CA ILE A 218 -35.19 10.70 41.00
C ILE A 218 -34.64 12.03 41.49
#